data_AF-A0A3D3A900-F1
#
_entry.id   AF-A0A3D3A900-F1
#
_cell.length_a   1.000
_cell.length_b   1.000
_cell.length_c   1.000
_cell.angle_alpha   90.00
_cell.angle_beta   90.00
_cell.angle_gamma   90.00
#
_symmetry.space_group_name_H-M   'P 1'
#
loop_
_entity.id
_entity.type
_entity.pdbx_description
1 polymer ?
#
loop_
_entity_poly.entity_id
_entity_poly.type
_entity_poly.pdbx_seq_one_letter_code
_entity_poly.pdbx_strand_id
1 'polypeptide(L)' 'FIVGEYIKGDGGQILDADGFFDTGDVATIDALGFMQITDRSKDVIKSGGEWI' A
#
# COMPACT_ATOMS: atom_id res chain seq x y z
N PHE A 1 13.05 -12.83 -4.27
CA PHE A 1 12.03 -12.36 -3.33
C PHE A 1 12.41 -10.95 -2.91
N ILE A 2 11.49 -9.97 -2.99
CA ILE A 2 11.81 -8.56 -2.71
C ILE A 2 11.66 -8.25 -1.21
N VAL A 3 10.74 -8.92 -0.49
CA VAL A 3 10.62 -8.88 0.97
C VAL A 3 9.98 -10.16 1.50
N GLY A 4 10.34 -10.66 2.68
CA GLY A 4 9.80 -11.90 3.26
C GLY A 4 8.99 -11.67 4.54
N GLU A 5 9.68 -11.40 5.65
CA GLU A 5 9.08 -11.08 6.94
C GLU A 5 9.91 -10.01 7.66
N TYR A 6 9.34 -9.37 8.68
CA TYR A 6 10.14 -8.58 9.59
C TYR A 6 11.00 -9.49 10.47
N ILE A 7 12.13 -8.94 10.94
CA ILE A 7 13.05 -9.65 11.84
C ILE A 7 12.28 -10.14 13.08
N LYS A 8 12.47 -11.41 13.45
CA LYS A 8 11.78 -12.11 14.57
C LYS A 8 10.28 -12.34 14.37
N GLY A 9 9.73 -12.10 13.18
CA GLY A 9 8.31 -12.29 12.91
C GLY A 9 7.42 -11.17 13.46
N ASP A 10 7.98 -10.00 13.77
CA ASP A 10 7.21 -8.82 14.15
C ASP A 10 6.18 -8.48 13.05
N GLY A 11 4.98 -8.02 13.40
CA GLY A 11 3.93 -7.72 12.41
C GLY A 11 3.25 -8.93 11.78
N GLY A 12 3.68 -10.16 12.08
CA GLY A 12 3.01 -11.40 11.66
C GLY A 12 3.13 -11.69 10.16
N GLN A 13 2.10 -12.29 9.57
CA GLN A 13 2.04 -12.54 8.14
C GLN A 13 1.79 -11.22 7.39
N ILE A 14 2.83 -10.68 6.75
CA ILE A 14 2.80 -9.39 6.04
C ILE A 14 2.54 -9.52 4.54
N LEU A 15 2.56 -10.75 4.02
CA LEU A 15 2.30 -11.04 2.61
C LEU A 15 0.92 -11.69 2.47
N ASP A 16 0.23 -11.33 1.39
CA ASP A 16 -1.02 -11.97 1.04
C ASP A 16 -0.83 -13.41 0.51
N ALA A 17 -1.92 -14.05 0.09
CA ALA A 17 -1.92 -15.42 -0.41
C ALA A 17 -1.07 -15.60 -1.69
N ASP A 18 -0.85 -14.53 -2.44
CA ASP A 18 -0.08 -14.51 -3.69
C ASP A 18 1.38 -14.03 -3.47
N GLY A 19 1.71 -13.64 -2.24
CA GLY A 19 3.06 -13.22 -1.84
C GLY A 19 3.34 -11.73 -2.05
N PHE A 20 2.32 -10.89 -2.25
CA PHE A 20 2.49 -9.44 -2.35
C PHE A 20 2.53 -8.76 -0.99
N PHE A 21 3.34 -7.71 -0.90
CA PHE A 21 3.45 -6.86 0.29
C PHE A 21 2.54 -5.64 0.13
N ASP A 22 1.68 -5.40 1.12
CA ASP A 22 0.84 -4.21 1.17
C ASP A 22 1.69 -3.00 1.60
N THR A 23 2.07 -2.16 0.64
CA THR A 23 2.92 -1.00 0.93
C THR A 23 2.19 0.08 1.71
N GLY A 24 0.85 0.11 1.65
CA GLY A 24 0.01 1.19 2.17
C GLY A 24 0.12 2.51 1.40
N ASP A 25 0.63 2.50 0.17
CA ASP A 25 0.63 3.66 -0.72
C ASP A 25 -0.64 3.70 -1.58
N VAL A 26 -1.14 4.90 -1.82
CA VAL A 26 -2.17 5.18 -2.81
C VAL A 26 -1.48 5.73 -4.05
N ALA A 27 -1.86 5.23 -5.23
CA ALA A 27 -1.26 5.63 -6.49
C ALA A 27 -2.30 5.72 -7.61
N THR A 28 -1.97 6.51 -8.64
CA THR A 28 -2.67 6.53 -9.92
C THR A 28 -1.78 5.96 -11.01
N ILE A 29 -2.36 5.21 -11.94
CA ILE A 29 -1.66 4.67 -13.12
C ILE A 29 -2.30 5.28 -14.36
N ASP A 30 -1.49 5.82 -15.26
CA ASP A 30 -1.97 6.38 -16.53
C ASP A 30 -2.16 5.29 -17.62
N ALA A 31 -2.71 5.68 -18.76
CA ALA A 31 -2.99 4.75 -19.87
C ALA A 31 -1.73 4.18 -20.53
N LEU A 32 -0.55 4.75 -20.26
CA LEU A 32 0.74 4.26 -20.76
C LEU A 32 1.45 3.37 -19.73
N GLY A 33 0.86 3.18 -18.54
CA GLY A 33 1.38 2.34 -17.48
C GLY A 33 2.36 3.04 -16.55
N PHE A 34 2.48 4.37 -16.60
CA PHE A 34 3.26 5.11 -15.61
C PHE A 34 2.46 5.24 -14.31
N MET A 35 3.10 4.88 -13.19
CA MET A 35 2.52 4.97 -11.86
C MET A 35 3.08 6.18 -11.11
N GLN A 36 2.20 6.93 -10.45
CA GLN A 36 2.58 7.98 -9.51
C GLN A 36 1.95 7.70 -8.15
N ILE A 37 2.78 7.67 -7.10
CA ILE A 37 2.32 7.60 -5.71
C ILE A 37 1.79 8.98 -5.33
N THR A 38 0.60 9.01 -4.76
CA THR A 38 -0.14 10.24 -4.44
C THR A 38 -0.36 10.43 -2.96
N ASP A 39 -0.47 9.35 -2.18
CA ASP A 39 -0.76 9.44 -0.74
C ASP A 39 -0.42 8.13 0.02
N ARG A 40 -0.66 8.11 1.34
CA ARG A 40 -0.62 6.94 2.22
C ARG A 40 -2.01 6.60 2.70
N SER A 41 -2.39 5.33 2.66
CA SER A 41 -3.73 4.87 3.04
C SER A 41 -4.15 5.27 4.46
N LYS A 42 -3.20 5.36 5.40
CA LYS A 42 -3.43 5.78 6.79
C LYS A 42 -3.62 7.28 6.96
N ASP A 43 -3.18 8.08 5.99
CA ASP A 43 -3.20 9.54 6.06
C ASP A 43 -4.46 10.11 5.37
N VAL A 44 -5.22 9.26 4.68
CA VAL A 44 -6.52 9.58 4.08
C VAL A 44 -7.61 9.79 5.14
N ILE A 45 -8.25 10.95 5.12
CA ILE A 45 -9.39 11.28 6.01
C ILE A 45 -10.65 11.50 5.17
N LYS A 46 -11.78 10.93 5.61
CA LYS A 46 -13.08 11.18 4.99
C LYS A 46 -13.94 12.11 5.86
N SER A 47 -14.23 13.30 5.35
CA SER A 47 -15.11 14.28 6.02
C SER A 47 -16.26 14.67 5.10
N GLY A 48 -17.50 14.55 5.56
CA GLY A 48 -18.68 14.99 4.79
C GLY A 48 -18.91 14.30 3.43
N GLY A 49 -18.18 13.24 3.11
CA GLY A 49 -18.22 12.56 1.81
C GLY A 49 -17.04 12.88 0.88
N GLU A 50 -16.23 13.87 1.22
CA GLU A 50 -15.00 14.25 0.51
C GLU A 50 -13.78 13.55 1.09
N TRP A 51 -12.79 13.26 0.24
CA TRP A 51 -11.51 12.71 0.61
C TRP A 51 -10.51 13.86 0.75
N ILE A 52 -9.94 14.02 1.94
CA ILE A 52 -8.95 15.04 2.29
C ILE A 52 -7.68 14.36 2.75
#